data_AF-A0A2A2VM24-F1
#
_entry.id   AF-A0A2A2VM24-F1
#
_cell.length_a   1.000
_cell.length_b   1.000
_cell.length_c   1.000
_cell.angle_alpha   90.00
_cell.angle_beta   90.00
_cell.angle_gamma   90.00
#
_symmetry.space_group_name_H-M   'P 1'
#
loop_
_entity.id
_entity.type
_entity.pdbx_description
1 polymer ?
#
loop_
_entity_poly.entity_id
_entity_poly.type
_entity_poly.pdbx_seq_one_letter_code
_entity_poly.pdbx_strand_id
1 'polypeptide(L)'
;MARHVIAPVDELPPGSRKFLEIDGRPIAVFNVKGEFFGLLNRCPHQGAALCEGPLIGLASSSDPGEIEYTKLGEILRCPWHGWEFDIRTGQSYCDPRRFRVRAYPVSVEPGTNVVKGPYVAETIKVAVESDYVVVDL
;
A
#
# COMPACT_ATOMS: atom_id res chain seq x y z
N MET A 1 0.57 18.63 7.08
CA MET A 1 0.78 17.31 6.45
C MET A 1 2.05 17.43 5.64
N ALA A 2 3.05 16.61 5.96
CA ALA A 2 4.27 16.53 5.17
C ALA A 2 4.05 15.52 4.05
N ARG A 3 4.59 15.80 2.86
CA ARG A 3 4.51 14.96 1.67
C ARG A 3 5.83 14.21 1.50
N HIS A 4 5.75 12.89 1.31
CA HIS A 4 6.93 12.05 1.16
C HIS A 4 6.90 11.32 -0.18
N VAL A 5 7.98 11.49 -0.96
CA VAL A 5 8.22 10.75 -2.20
C VAL A 5 8.82 9.40 -1.87
N ILE A 6 8.24 8.32 -2.37
CA ILE A 6 8.65 6.97 -1.95
C ILE A 6 9.28 6.12 -3.07
N ALA A 7 8.88 6.36 -4.32
CA ALA A 7 9.34 5.63 -5.49
C ALA A 7 8.82 6.29 -6.78
N PRO A 8 9.53 6.11 -7.90
CA PRO A 8 8.96 6.12 -9.24
C PRO A 8 7.81 5.10 -9.37
N VAL A 9 6.83 5.37 -10.25
CA VAL A 9 5.68 4.48 -10.50
C VAL A 9 6.09 3.14 -11.11
N ASP A 10 7.11 3.11 -11.97
CA ASP A 10 7.60 1.90 -12.65
C ASP A 10 8.34 0.92 -11.74
N GLU A 11 8.90 1.41 -10.62
CA GLU A 11 9.46 0.56 -9.56
C GLU A 11 8.38 -0.19 -8.73
N LEU A 12 7.11 0.21 -8.86
CA LEU A 12 5.97 -0.39 -8.18
C LEU A 12 4.91 -0.85 -9.20
N PRO A 13 5.17 -1.90 -10.00
CA PRO A 13 4.19 -2.39 -10.97
C PRO A 13 2.94 -2.99 -10.30
N PRO A 14 1.81 -3.17 -11.01
CA PRO A 14 0.61 -3.79 -10.46
C PRO A 14 0.87 -5.16 -9.81
N GLY A 15 0.32 -5.35 -8.61
CA GLY A 15 0.52 -6.54 -7.78
C GLY A 15 1.76 -6.48 -6.86
N SER A 16 2.59 -5.44 -7.01
CA SER A 16 3.75 -5.22 -6.14
C SER A 16 3.38 -4.45 -4.86
N ARG A 17 4.36 -4.40 -3.96
CA ARG A 17 4.29 -3.62 -2.72
C ARG A 17 5.68 -3.16 -2.31
N LYS A 18 5.73 -2.06 -1.55
CA LYS A 18 6.95 -1.54 -0.93
C LYS A 18 6.71 -1.28 0.55
N PHE A 19 7.67 -1.69 1.37
CA PHE A 19 7.72 -1.36 2.78
C PHE A 19 8.70 -0.20 2.98
N LEU A 20 8.33 0.73 3.86
CA LEU A 20 9.15 1.85 4.24
C LEU A 20 8.81 2.33 5.66
N GLU A 21 9.74 3.05 6.27
CA GLU A 21 9.52 3.77 7.52
C GLU A 21 9.58 5.27 7.25
N ILE A 22 8.51 6.00 7.60
CA ILE A 22 8.47 7.47 7.50
C ILE A 22 8.16 8.03 8.88
N ASP A 23 9.02 8.91 9.39
CA ASP A 23 8.88 9.53 10.72
C ASP A 23 8.60 8.51 11.84
N GLY A 24 9.30 7.36 11.81
CA GLY A 24 9.14 6.26 12.77
C GLY A 24 7.85 5.44 12.59
N ARG A 25 7.10 5.64 11.51
CA ARG A 25 5.86 4.90 11.21
C ARG A 25 6.14 3.84 10.14
N PRO A 26 5.91 2.55 10.42
CA PRO A 26 6.08 1.50 9.42
C PRO A 26 4.87 1.51 8.46
N ILE A 27 5.12 1.72 7.17
CA ILE A 27 4.09 1.87 6.13
C ILE A 27 4.31 0.84 5.02
N ALA A 28 3.23 0.23 4.56
CA ALA A 28 3.20 -0.64 3.40
C ALA A 28 2.38 0.03 2.30
N VAL A 29 2.96 0.20 1.13
CA VAL A 29 2.30 0.74 -0.06
C VAL A 29 2.10 -0.39 -1.06
N PHE A 30 0.89 -0.53 -1.57
CA PHE A 30 0.46 -1.58 -2.49
C PHE A 30 0.05 -0.94 -3.81
N ASN A 31 0.42 -1.56 -4.92
CA ASN A 31 -0.18 -1.28 -6.23
C ASN A 31 -1.22 -2.37 -6.53
N VAL A 32 -2.49 -2.02 -6.42
CA VAL A 32 -3.61 -2.90 -6.75
C VAL A 32 -4.16 -2.47 -8.11
N LYS A 33 -3.82 -3.23 -9.16
CA LYS A 33 -4.33 -3.03 -10.53
C LYS A 33 -4.09 -1.61 -11.09
N GLY A 34 -2.98 -0.98 -10.72
CA GLY A 34 -2.61 0.38 -11.15
C GLY A 34 -2.99 1.48 -10.16
N GLU A 35 -3.76 1.16 -9.12
CA GLU A 35 -4.13 2.09 -8.06
C GLU A 35 -3.26 1.86 -6.81
N PHE A 36 -2.82 2.95 -6.16
CA PHE A 36 -1.90 2.88 -5.03
C PHE A 36 -2.62 3.06 -3.68
N PHE A 37 -2.29 2.21 -2.71
CA PHE A 37 -2.89 2.23 -1.37
C PHE A 37 -1.81 2.12 -0.30
N GLY A 38 -1.88 2.99 0.70
CA GLY A 38 -0.97 2.98 1.84
C GLY A 38 -1.69 2.47 3.09
N LEU A 39 -1.08 1.50 3.78
CA LEU A 39 -1.54 0.99 5.06
C LEU A 39 -0.41 1.04 6.09
N LEU A 40 -0.77 1.20 7.37
CA LEU A 40 0.17 0.94 8.46
C LEU A 40 0.64 -0.52 8.36
N ASN A 41 1.95 -0.74 8.31
CA ASN A 41 2.55 -2.06 8.25
C ASN A 41 2.57 -2.73 9.63
N ARG A 42 1.43 -2.78 10.30
CA ARG A 42 1.27 -3.39 11.62
C ARG A 42 -0.13 -3.92 11.78
N CYS A 43 -0.23 -5.23 11.99
CA CYS A 43 -1.50 -5.89 12.21
C CYS A 43 -2.13 -5.38 13.52
N PRO A 44 -3.37 -4.85 13.50
CA PRO A 44 -4.01 -4.31 14.70
C PRO A 44 -4.41 -5.41 15.69
N HIS A 45 -4.34 -6.69 15.30
CA HIS A 45 -4.57 -7.83 16.19
C HIS A 45 -3.40 -8.04 17.16
N GLN A 46 -2.20 -8.37 16.66
CA GLN A 46 -1.03 -8.65 17.52
C GLN A 46 0.29 -8.03 17.04
N GLY A 47 0.28 -7.21 15.98
CA GLY A 47 1.44 -6.40 15.61
C GLY A 47 2.35 -6.97 14.51
N ALA A 48 1.95 -8.06 13.85
CA ALA A 48 2.68 -8.60 12.68
C ALA A 48 2.96 -7.54 11.61
N ALA A 49 4.10 -7.64 10.93
CA ALA A 49 4.37 -6.90 9.71
C ALA A 49 3.45 -7.41 8.59
N LEU A 50 2.43 -6.62 8.26
CA LEU A 50 1.40 -7.01 7.30
C LEU A 50 1.97 -7.24 5.90
N CYS A 51 2.99 -6.48 5.50
CA CYS A 51 3.63 -6.57 4.19
C CYS A 51 4.36 -7.90 3.95
N GLU A 52 4.57 -8.74 4.96
CA GLU A 52 5.14 -10.08 4.79
C GLU A 52 4.06 -11.11 4.43
N GLY A 53 2.79 -10.79 4.70
CA GLY A 53 1.65 -11.65 4.39
C GLY A 53 1.38 -11.79 2.89
N PRO A 54 0.72 -12.84 2.40
CA PRO A 54 0.39 -12.96 0.98
C PRO A 54 -0.77 -12.03 0.56
N LEU A 55 -0.79 -11.66 -0.73
CA LEU A 55 -1.98 -11.10 -1.37
C LEU A 55 -2.83 -12.26 -1.91
N ILE A 56 -4.11 -12.29 -1.55
CA ILE A 56 -5.03 -13.38 -1.89
C ILE A 56 -6.34 -12.83 -2.47
N GLY A 57 -7.24 -13.72 -2.87
CA GLY A 57 -8.65 -13.40 -3.11
C GLY A 57 -9.48 -13.54 -1.84
N LEU A 58 -10.62 -12.85 -1.83
CA LEU A 58 -11.65 -13.02 -0.81
C LEU A 58 -12.45 -14.30 -1.12
N ALA A 59 -12.36 -15.28 -0.23
CA ALA A 59 -13.13 -16.50 -0.34
C ALA A 59 -14.60 -16.27 0.07
N SER A 60 -15.52 -16.79 -0.73
CA SER A 60 -16.95 -16.89 -0.43
C SER A 60 -17.47 -18.27 -0.82
N SER A 61 -18.58 -18.69 -0.21
CA SER A 61 -19.19 -19.99 -0.45
C SER A 61 -20.70 -19.84 -0.31
N SER A 62 -21.46 -20.29 -1.31
CA SER A 62 -22.92 -20.44 -1.21
C SER A 62 -23.31 -21.78 -0.61
N ASP A 63 -22.52 -22.83 -0.90
CA ASP A 63 -22.81 -24.22 -0.57
C ASP A 63 -21.57 -24.94 -0.01
N PRO A 64 -21.73 -25.86 0.96
CA PRO A 64 -20.60 -26.59 1.55
C PRO A 64 -19.76 -27.33 0.49
N GLY A 65 -18.46 -27.04 0.46
CA GLY A 65 -17.50 -27.64 -0.48
C GLY A 65 -17.27 -26.83 -1.75
N GLU A 66 -18.07 -25.79 -2.01
CA GLU A 66 -17.85 -24.84 -3.10
C GLU A 66 -17.20 -23.57 -2.56
N ILE A 67 -16.07 -23.18 -3.14
CA ILE A 67 -15.35 -21.96 -2.76
C ILE A 67 -15.12 -21.13 -4.02
N GLU A 68 -15.64 -19.92 -3.99
CA GLU A 68 -15.40 -18.90 -4.99
C GLU A 68 -14.43 -17.87 -4.44
N TYR A 69 -13.49 -17.42 -5.27
CA TYR A 69 -12.59 -16.34 -4.92
C TYR A 69 -12.94 -15.09 -5.71
N THR A 70 -13.27 -14.03 -4.99
CA THR A 70 -13.46 -12.68 -5.53
C THR A 70 -12.28 -11.79 -5.16
N LYS A 71 -12.19 -10.57 -5.71
CA LYS A 71 -11.16 -9.58 -5.32
C LYS A 71 -9.71 -10.12 -5.31
N LEU A 72 -9.35 -10.91 -6.33
CA LEU A 72 -8.02 -11.52 -6.44
C LEU A 72 -6.90 -10.47 -6.37
N GLY A 73 -6.00 -10.62 -5.40
CA GLY A 73 -4.86 -9.74 -5.19
C GLY A 73 -5.18 -8.44 -4.42
N GLU A 74 -6.41 -8.31 -3.91
CA GLU A 74 -6.86 -7.09 -3.18
C GLU A 74 -6.98 -7.33 -1.66
N ILE A 75 -6.81 -8.58 -1.22
CA ILE A 75 -6.88 -8.96 0.20
C ILE A 75 -5.49 -9.28 0.71
N LEU A 76 -5.10 -8.60 1.78
CA LEU A 76 -3.86 -8.86 2.50
C LEU A 76 -4.11 -9.81 3.66
N ARG A 77 -3.46 -10.98 3.65
CA ARG A 77 -3.56 -11.94 4.76
C ARG A 77 -2.38 -11.81 5.71
N CYS A 78 -2.64 -11.52 6.97
CA CYS A 78 -1.61 -11.43 8.01
C CYS A 78 -0.82 -12.74 8.11
N PRO A 79 0.52 -12.68 8.18
CA PRO A 79 1.38 -13.87 8.18
C PRO A 79 1.30 -14.68 9.48
N TRP A 80 0.80 -14.11 10.57
CA TRP A 80 0.69 -14.81 11.85
C TRP A 80 -0.60 -15.63 11.96
N HIS A 81 -1.74 -14.95 12.08
CA HIS A 81 -3.02 -15.60 12.42
C HIS A 81 -3.99 -15.69 11.23
N GLY A 82 -3.51 -15.39 10.02
CA GLY A 82 -4.34 -15.45 8.82
C GLY A 82 -5.42 -14.37 8.71
N TRP A 83 -5.37 -13.32 9.54
CA TRP A 83 -6.37 -12.25 9.48
C TRP A 83 -6.33 -11.52 8.15
N GLU A 84 -7.50 -11.36 7.53
CA GLU A 84 -7.64 -10.80 6.20
C GLU A 84 -8.07 -9.34 6.26
N PHE A 85 -7.47 -8.52 5.40
CA PHE A 85 -7.72 -7.09 5.31
C PHE A 85 -7.90 -6.65 3.86
N ASP A 86 -8.92 -5.83 3.59
CA ASP A 86 -9.10 -5.16 2.30
C ASP A 86 -8.04 -4.07 2.14
N ILE A 87 -7.19 -4.16 1.10
CA ILE A 87 -6.07 -3.22 0.93
C ILE A 87 -6.54 -1.78 0.72
N ARG A 88 -7.69 -1.59 0.05
CA ARG A 88 -8.20 -0.27 -0.31
C ARG A 88 -8.71 0.51 0.89
N THR A 89 -9.22 -0.20 1.90
CA THR A 89 -9.92 0.41 3.04
C THR A 89 -9.27 0.12 4.40
N GLY A 90 -8.37 -0.86 4.46
CA GLY A 90 -7.79 -1.42 5.68
C GLY A 90 -8.77 -2.25 6.52
N GLN A 91 -10.03 -2.43 6.10
CA GLN A 91 -11.04 -3.16 6.87
C GLN A 91 -10.67 -4.63 7.03
N SER A 92 -10.82 -5.20 8.22
CA SER A 92 -10.68 -6.64 8.43
C SER A 92 -11.94 -7.41 8.01
N TYR A 93 -11.79 -8.59 7.41
CA TYR A 93 -12.92 -9.52 7.21
C TYR A 93 -13.16 -10.46 8.39
N CYS A 94 -12.19 -10.61 9.30
CA CYS A 94 -12.34 -11.45 10.50
C CYS A 94 -13.17 -10.76 11.59
N ASP A 95 -13.08 -9.43 11.70
CA ASP A 95 -13.92 -8.61 12.58
C ASP A 95 -14.11 -7.21 11.94
N PRO A 96 -15.04 -7.09 10.97
CA PRO A 96 -15.21 -5.88 10.15
C PRO A 96 -15.75 -4.68 10.91
N ARG A 97 -16.28 -4.88 12.12
CA ARG A 97 -16.84 -3.82 12.96
C ARG A 97 -15.79 -3.20 13.87
N ARG A 98 -14.82 -3.99 14.34
CA ARG A 98 -13.87 -3.55 15.36
C ARG A 98 -12.47 -3.30 14.82
N PHE A 99 -12.02 -4.05 13.81
CA PHE A 99 -10.63 -4.02 13.39
C PHE A 99 -10.45 -3.46 11.98
N ARG A 100 -9.62 -2.41 11.91
CA ARG A 100 -9.21 -1.75 10.69
C ARG A 100 -7.73 -1.37 10.79
N VAL A 101 -6.97 -1.65 9.76
CA VAL A 101 -5.61 -1.13 9.59
C VAL A 101 -5.71 0.35 9.22
N ARG A 102 -4.89 1.20 9.84
CA ARG A 102 -4.86 2.61 9.47
C ARG A 102 -4.43 2.77 8.01
N ALA A 103 -5.26 3.44 7.21
CA ALA A 103 -4.93 3.80 5.83
C ALA A 103 -4.27 5.19 5.77
N TYR A 104 -3.39 5.37 4.79
CA TYR A 104 -2.72 6.63 4.48
C TYR A 104 -3.10 7.06 3.06
N PRO A 105 -3.45 8.33 2.82
CA PRO A 105 -3.66 8.83 1.47
C PRO A 105 -2.40 8.66 0.63
N VAL A 106 -2.57 8.12 -0.57
CA VAL A 106 -1.50 7.95 -1.56
C VAL A 106 -1.96 8.56 -2.87
N SER A 107 -1.11 9.36 -3.49
CA SER A 107 -1.37 9.98 -4.79
C SER A 107 -0.20 9.78 -5.73
N VAL A 108 -0.48 9.88 -7.03
CA VAL A 108 0.54 9.95 -8.07
C VAL A 108 0.65 11.40 -8.51
N GLU A 109 1.87 11.92 -8.54
CA GLU A 109 2.16 13.32 -8.92
C GLU A 109 3.15 13.35 -10.10
N PRO A 110 2.98 14.24 -11.08
CA PRO A 110 3.93 14.41 -12.18
C PRO A 110 5.29 14.83 -11.63
N GLY A 111 6.37 14.19 -12.06
CA GLY A 111 7.72 14.42 -11.52
C GLY A 111 8.20 15.88 -11.56
N THR A 112 7.62 16.72 -12.43
CA THR A 112 7.94 18.16 -12.53
C THR A 112 7.52 18.96 -11.30
N ASN A 113 6.58 18.46 -10.50
CA ASN A 113 6.01 19.15 -9.34
C ASN A 113 6.60 18.70 -7.99
N VAL A 114 7.48 17.69 -7.96
CA VAL A 114 7.79 16.96 -6.70
C VAL A 114 9.19 17.23 -6.15
N VAL A 115 10.02 18.08 -6.79
CA VAL A 115 11.39 18.34 -6.31
C VAL A 115 11.76 19.83 -6.23
N LYS A 116 11.93 20.32 -5.00
CA LYS A 116 13.00 21.29 -4.65
C LYS A 116 13.80 20.69 -3.47
N GLY A 117 14.71 19.76 -3.79
CA GLY A 117 15.68 19.22 -2.84
C GLY A 117 16.84 20.21 -2.59
N PRO A 118 17.61 20.06 -1.50
CA PRO A 118 18.50 21.10 -0.95
C PRO A 118 19.88 21.22 -1.63
N TYR A 119 20.04 20.80 -2.88
CA TYR A 119 21.35 20.82 -3.54
C TYR A 119 21.35 21.80 -4.71
N VAL A 120 22.04 22.95 -4.53
CA VAL A 120 22.35 23.89 -5.61
C VAL A 120 23.61 23.39 -6.32
N ALA A 121 23.46 23.01 -7.59
CA ALA A 121 24.55 22.88 -8.55
C ALA A 121 24.05 23.31 -9.94
N GLU A 122 24.97 23.85 -10.75
CA GLU A 122 24.75 24.47 -12.06
C GLU A 122 23.72 23.80 -12.97
N THR A 123 22.98 24.64 -13.70
CA THR A 123 21.91 24.26 -14.64
C THR A 123 22.40 23.37 -15.78
N ILE A 124 22.02 22.10 -15.73
CA ILE A 124 21.92 21.17 -16.86
C ILE A 124 20.42 21.01 -17.19
N LYS A 125 20.04 20.98 -18.48
CA LYS A 125 18.66 20.66 -18.88
C LYS A 125 18.31 19.25 -18.38
N VAL A 126 17.38 19.16 -17.43
CA VAL A 126 16.81 17.90 -16.95
C VAL A 126 15.47 17.70 -17.66
N ALA A 127 15.37 16.67 -18.49
CA ALA A 127 14.06 16.15 -18.89
C ALA A 127 13.52 15.33 -17.72
N VAL A 128 12.32 15.64 -17.27
CA VAL A 128 11.66 14.88 -16.20
C VAL A 128 10.84 13.78 -16.86
N GLU A 129 11.39 12.58 -16.87
CA GLU A 129 10.70 11.36 -17.27
C GLU A 129 10.45 10.56 -15.99
N SER A 130 9.23 10.67 -15.42
CA SER A 130 8.54 9.67 -14.57
C SER A 130 7.52 10.31 -13.62
N ASP A 131 6.41 9.62 -13.43
CA ASP A 131 5.41 9.90 -12.38
C ASP A 131 5.85 9.25 -11.05
N TYR A 132 5.55 9.90 -9.92
CA TYR A 132 5.98 9.47 -8.59
C TYR A 132 4.81 9.14 -7.66
N VAL A 133 5.01 8.14 -6.79
CA VAL A 133 4.07 7.80 -5.71
C VAL A 133 4.38 8.66 -4.47
N VAL A 134 3.35 9.29 -3.90
CA VAL A 134 3.44 10.23 -2.76
C VAL A 134 2.50 9.79 -1.64
N VAL A 135 2.97 9.81 -0.39
CA VAL A 135 2.17 9.49 0.81
C VAL A 135 1.99 10.74 1.69
N ASP A 136 0.76 11.00 2.12
CA ASP A 136 0.42 12.08 3.07
C ASP A 136 0.27 11.57 4.52
N LEU A 137 0.88 12.26 5.48
CA LEU A 137 0.95 11.86 6.91
C LEU A 137 0.44 12.88 7.93
#